data_AF-A0A816WI68-F1
#
_entry.id   AF-A0A816WI68-F1
#
_cell.length_a   1.000
_cell.length_b   1.000
_cell.length_c   1.000
_cell.angle_alpha   90.00
_cell.angle_beta   90.00
_cell.angle_gamma   90.00
#
_symmetry.space_group_name_H-M   'P 1'
#
loop_
_entity.id
_entity.type
_entity.pdbx_description
1 polymer ?
#
loop_
_entity_poly.entity_id
_entity_poly.type
_entity_poly.pdbx_seq_one_letter_code
_entity_poly.pdbx_strand_id
1 'polypeptide(L)'
;MNQNNYSHFIWQQYGRVINNNVWYWGKSLIKLNKIKHDLFFLKTCKKENLIPKFVRFRVSPTHLCYRNAILQCYQRILNDEIKYKKRQLTKEYRLSKNLQDAIYNDIHIDDIIQLQNIFESLILEKSSNWTSTHKKKLESLRNEYNHKQHDSNISSIDPIKNYSHRKLTPKEHTILINGLDFVHQHSSFDEKDFISNIETFFVTLLGRCTDKYDWEEKELDEKTTYNLTPEQLQYAAKLRSISDRFKRNAAKQLRLNKNTNKESLNLLRELAKDKFIHITRPDKGRGVVILDHEDYANKMLEILNDSSTFKKVDEDLTIKIEDQLIKRLLKMVDRKFITENEYKQMRPCGSQCARMYGLPKIHKAGLPLRPVMSAIGSYNYRLAKYLAIKLKPFRKSKHMLKDTFEFIDSIKKINPTMTKHRMISFDVTSLFTKVPLSYTIGLILDKMYGPEHNCPTFIKQKSDWCSRCLNRYDMKQLLETATSETHFSFNNEHYIQHNGVAMGSPLAPIIADIFMIHLENKLMQKLRKAGLLWYKRYIDDTFVIIRKNTKSQT
;
A
#
# COMPACT_ATOMS: atom_id res chain seq x y z
N MET A 1 -6.72 -63.62 -14.94
CA MET A 1 -8.00 -63.23 -14.31
C MET A 1 -7.99 -61.73 -14.04
N ASN A 2 -9.01 -60.98 -14.46
CA ASN A 2 -9.13 -59.55 -14.16
C ASN A 2 -9.26 -59.30 -12.65
N GLN A 3 -8.79 -58.14 -12.16
CA GLN A 3 -8.81 -57.75 -10.73
C GLN A 3 -10.18 -57.93 -10.06
N ASN A 4 -11.26 -57.67 -10.79
CA ASN A 4 -12.63 -57.85 -10.28
C ASN A 4 -13.02 -59.33 -10.11
N ASN A 5 -12.45 -60.25 -10.89
CA ASN A 5 -12.71 -61.69 -10.75
C ASN A 5 -12.01 -62.27 -9.53
N TYR A 6 -10.85 -61.73 -9.13
CA TYR A 6 -10.08 -62.28 -8.02
C TYR A 6 -10.58 -61.80 -6.66
N SER A 7 -11.09 -60.57 -6.53
CA SER A 7 -11.78 -60.14 -5.30
C SER A 7 -13.08 -60.91 -5.06
N HIS A 8 -13.82 -61.24 -6.13
CA HIS A 8 -15.00 -62.09 -6.03
C HIS A 8 -14.65 -63.52 -5.59
N PHE A 9 -13.54 -64.07 -6.10
CA PHE A 9 -13.00 -65.37 -5.69
C PHE A 9 -12.64 -65.39 -4.19
N ILE A 10 -11.89 -64.40 -3.70
CA ILE A 10 -11.52 -64.30 -2.27
C ILE A 10 -12.77 -64.16 -1.39
N TRP A 11 -13.79 -63.41 -1.85
CA TRP A 11 -15.05 -63.28 -1.12
C TRP A 11 -15.83 -64.60 -1.02
N GLN A 12 -15.88 -65.37 -2.10
CA GLN A 12 -16.58 -66.66 -2.12
C GLN A 12 -15.87 -67.73 -1.29
N GLN A 13 -14.54 -67.76 -1.28
CA GLN A 13 -13.76 -68.79 -0.58
C GLN A 13 -13.52 -68.47 0.91
N TYR A 14 -13.22 -67.21 1.23
CA TYR A 14 -12.77 -66.80 2.57
C TYR A 14 -13.74 -65.83 3.26
N GLY A 15 -14.86 -65.50 2.62
CA GLY A 15 -15.89 -64.65 3.20
C GLY A 15 -15.58 -63.15 3.19
N ARG A 16 -16.53 -62.37 3.72
CA ARG A 16 -16.56 -60.90 3.59
C ARG A 16 -15.47 -60.18 4.38
N VAL A 17 -15.15 -60.68 5.58
CA VAL A 17 -14.17 -60.03 6.47
C VAL A 17 -12.76 -60.09 5.86
N ILE A 18 -12.38 -61.26 5.36
CA ILE A 18 -11.07 -61.48 4.74
C ILE A 18 -10.95 -60.69 3.44
N ASN A 19 -11.97 -60.68 2.58
CA ASN A 19 -11.96 -59.85 1.36
C ASN A 19 -11.80 -58.35 1.67
N ASN A 20 -12.46 -57.84 2.72
CA ASN A 20 -12.28 -56.46 3.16
C ASN A 20 -10.84 -56.19 3.63
N ASN A 21 -10.26 -57.08 4.44
CA ASN A 21 -8.88 -56.95 4.92
C ASN A 21 -7.88 -56.95 3.76
N VAL A 22 -8.06 -57.84 2.77
CA VAL A 22 -7.24 -57.91 1.55
C VAL A 22 -7.32 -56.59 0.76
N TRP A 23 -8.52 -56.02 0.62
CA TRP A 23 -8.70 -54.73 -0.04
C TRP A 23 -8.02 -53.57 0.71
N TYR A 24 -8.17 -53.50 2.03
CA TYR A 24 -7.50 -52.50 2.86
C TYR A 24 -5.98 -52.67 2.84
N TRP A 25 -5.48 -53.90 2.80
CA TRP A 25 -4.06 -54.21 2.70
C TRP A 25 -3.47 -53.70 1.38
N GLY A 26 -4.11 -54.02 0.25
CA GLY A 26 -3.73 -53.50 -1.06
C GLY A 26 -3.71 -51.96 -1.11
N LYS A 27 -4.73 -51.30 -0.55
CA LYS A 27 -4.76 -49.84 -0.43
C LYS A 27 -3.62 -49.29 0.45
N SER A 28 -3.36 -49.94 1.57
CA SER A 28 -2.28 -49.57 2.50
C SER A 28 -0.91 -49.70 1.82
N LEU A 29 -0.66 -50.79 1.09
CA LEU A 29 0.57 -51.01 0.33
C LEU A 29 0.80 -49.95 -0.77
N ILE A 30 -0.24 -49.57 -1.51
CA ILE A 30 -0.18 -48.48 -2.50
C ILE A 30 0.16 -47.16 -1.82
N LYS A 31 -0.51 -46.84 -0.70
CA LYS A 31 -0.29 -45.59 0.06
C LYS A 31 1.13 -45.55 0.64
N LEU A 32 1.62 -46.66 1.17
CA LEU A 32 2.96 -46.82 1.72
C LEU A 32 4.02 -46.56 0.65
N ASN A 33 3.87 -47.16 -0.54
CA ASN A 33 4.80 -46.93 -1.65
C ASN A 33 4.72 -45.49 -2.18
N LYS A 34 3.55 -44.87 -2.23
CA LYS A 34 3.43 -43.43 -2.56
C LYS A 34 4.19 -42.56 -1.56
N ILE A 35 4.05 -42.81 -0.25
CA ILE A 35 4.78 -42.06 0.79
C ILE A 35 6.30 -42.24 0.63
N LYS A 36 6.78 -43.42 0.26
CA LYS A 36 8.21 -43.64 -0.05
C LYS A 36 8.69 -42.76 -1.22
N HIS A 37 7.91 -42.67 -2.30
CA HIS A 37 8.21 -41.82 -3.45
C HIS A 37 8.17 -40.32 -3.10
N ASP A 38 7.17 -39.87 -2.31
CA ASP A 38 7.10 -38.50 -1.81
C ASP A 38 8.34 -38.18 -0.95
N LEU A 39 8.73 -39.08 -0.04
CA LEU A 39 9.91 -38.93 0.81
C LEU A 39 11.20 -38.86 -0.01
N PHE A 40 11.33 -39.67 -1.07
CA PHE A 40 12.45 -39.59 -1.99
C PHE A 40 12.51 -38.20 -2.64
N PHE A 41 11.41 -37.72 -3.20
CA PHE A 41 11.33 -36.38 -3.79
C PHE A 41 11.74 -35.26 -2.80
N LEU A 42 11.21 -35.27 -1.57
CA LEU A 42 11.53 -34.26 -0.56
C LEU A 42 12.98 -34.31 -0.09
N LYS A 43 13.53 -35.51 0.08
CA LYS A 43 14.95 -35.69 0.43
C LYS A 43 15.87 -35.20 -0.69
N THR A 44 15.53 -35.47 -1.95
CA THR A 44 16.25 -34.96 -3.12
C THR A 44 16.20 -33.44 -3.18
N CYS A 45 15.01 -32.84 -2.96
CA CYS A 45 14.88 -31.38 -2.86
C CYS A 45 15.77 -30.80 -1.76
N LYS A 46 15.81 -31.43 -0.58
CA LYS A 46 16.69 -31.00 0.52
C LYS A 46 18.18 -31.13 0.16
N LYS A 47 18.58 -32.23 -0.48
CA LYS A 47 19.99 -32.47 -0.88
C LYS A 47 20.47 -31.46 -1.92
N GLU A 48 19.60 -31.08 -2.85
CA GLU A 48 19.90 -30.14 -3.94
C GLU A 48 19.56 -28.69 -3.61
N ASN A 49 19.24 -28.36 -2.34
CA ASN A 49 18.80 -27.03 -1.90
C ASN A 49 17.62 -26.45 -2.71
N LEU A 50 16.74 -27.31 -3.24
CA LEU A 50 15.53 -26.94 -3.97
C LEU A 50 14.35 -26.82 -3.00
N ILE A 51 13.55 -25.76 -3.15
CA ILE A 51 12.32 -25.56 -2.36
C ILE A 51 11.09 -25.92 -3.20
N PRO A 52 10.32 -26.99 -2.85
CA PRO A 52 9.09 -27.35 -3.56
C PRO A 52 8.06 -26.21 -3.56
N LYS A 53 7.31 -26.05 -4.66
CA LYS A 53 6.36 -24.93 -4.83
C LYS A 53 5.29 -24.86 -3.74
N PHE A 54 4.82 -25.99 -3.22
CA PHE A 54 3.80 -26.03 -2.17
C PHE A 54 4.32 -25.65 -0.77
N VAL A 55 5.64 -25.65 -0.55
CA VAL A 55 6.28 -25.16 0.69
C VAL A 55 6.39 -23.62 0.68
N ARG A 56 6.28 -23.00 -0.50
CA ARG A 56 6.46 -21.56 -0.67
C ARG A 56 5.15 -20.83 -0.37
N PHE A 57 5.15 -19.98 0.66
CA PHE A 57 4.12 -18.98 0.84
C PHE A 57 4.48 -17.70 0.07
N ARG A 58 3.47 -16.96 -0.43
CA ARG A 58 3.65 -15.70 -1.15
C ARG A 58 4.10 -14.60 -0.18
N VAL A 59 5.17 -13.90 -0.52
CA VAL A 59 5.68 -12.74 0.23
C VAL A 59 5.89 -11.58 -0.75
N SER A 60 5.65 -10.35 -0.30
CA SER A 60 5.95 -9.16 -1.10
C SER A 60 7.44 -9.13 -1.48
N PRO A 61 7.82 -8.89 -2.75
CA PRO A 61 9.22 -8.86 -3.20
C PRO A 61 10.08 -7.73 -2.61
N THR A 62 9.51 -6.85 -1.79
CA THR A 62 9.99 -5.48 -1.59
C THR A 62 11.20 -5.31 -0.68
N HIS A 63 11.69 -6.36 -0.01
CA HIS A 63 12.77 -6.21 0.97
C HIS A 63 13.83 -7.32 0.83
N LEU A 64 14.96 -6.98 0.20
CA LEU A 64 16.13 -7.84 0.06
C LEU A 64 16.60 -8.40 1.43
N CYS A 65 16.46 -7.63 2.50
CA CYS A 65 16.92 -7.99 3.84
C CYS A 65 16.22 -9.23 4.43
N TYR A 66 15.01 -9.57 3.99
CA TYR A 66 14.30 -10.75 4.48
C TYR A 66 14.51 -12.00 3.63
N ARG A 67 15.24 -11.93 2.52
CA ARG A 67 15.44 -13.08 1.62
C ARG A 67 16.07 -14.27 2.35
N ASN A 68 17.06 -14.02 3.19
CA ASN A 68 17.71 -15.06 4.00
C ASN A 68 16.76 -15.64 5.06
N ALA A 69 15.98 -14.79 5.74
CA ALA A 69 14.98 -15.24 6.71
C ALA A 69 13.87 -16.08 6.05
N ILE A 70 13.41 -15.69 4.87
CA ILE A 70 12.41 -16.42 4.09
C ILE A 70 12.95 -17.78 3.66
N LEU A 71 14.19 -17.84 3.15
CA LEU A 71 14.84 -19.10 2.76
C LEU A 71 14.99 -20.04 3.96
N GLN A 72 15.39 -19.51 5.14
CA GLN A 72 15.45 -20.28 6.37
C GLN A 72 14.07 -20.83 6.78
N CYS A 73 13.01 -20.02 6.66
CA CYS A 73 11.63 -20.46 6.91
C CYS A 73 11.22 -21.59 5.96
N TYR A 74 11.49 -21.46 4.66
CA TYR A 74 11.20 -22.52 3.69
C TYR A 74 11.95 -23.81 3.99
N GLN A 75 13.22 -23.73 4.38
CA GLN A 75 14.00 -24.90 4.78
C GLN A 75 13.44 -25.57 6.04
N ARG A 76 12.97 -24.78 7.02
CA ARG A 76 12.31 -25.31 8.22
C ARG A 76 11.02 -26.05 7.87
N ILE A 77 10.15 -25.45 7.07
CA ILE A 77 8.89 -26.08 6.63
C ILE A 77 9.16 -27.36 5.84
N LEU A 78 10.16 -27.35 4.94
CA LEU A 78 10.57 -28.55 4.21
C LEU A 78 11.03 -29.68 5.16
N ASN A 79 11.82 -29.36 6.19
CA ASN A 79 12.25 -30.33 7.18
C ASN A 79 11.07 -30.90 7.98
N ASP A 80 10.09 -30.07 8.34
CA ASP A 80 8.91 -30.51 9.08
C ASP A 80 7.98 -31.36 8.21
N GLU A 81 7.85 -31.07 6.92
CA GLU A 81 7.13 -31.93 5.96
C GLU A 81 7.80 -33.31 5.84
N ILE A 82 9.14 -33.37 5.78
CA ILE A 82 9.88 -34.65 5.78
C ILE A 82 9.60 -35.43 7.06
N LYS A 83 9.61 -34.78 8.23
CA LYS A 83 9.27 -35.43 9.51
C LYS A 83 7.84 -35.94 9.51
N TYR A 84 6.89 -35.14 9.04
CA TYR A 84 5.48 -35.52 8.93
C TYR A 84 5.29 -36.75 8.05
N LYS A 85 5.90 -36.78 6.86
CA LYS A 85 5.85 -37.93 5.94
C LYS A 85 6.52 -39.19 6.51
N LYS A 86 7.60 -39.05 7.29
CA LYS A 86 8.21 -40.18 8.02
C LYS A 86 7.25 -40.78 9.05
N ARG A 87 6.55 -39.95 9.84
CA ARG A 87 5.54 -40.44 10.81
C ARG A 87 4.39 -41.16 10.11
N GLN A 88 3.92 -40.63 8.99
CA GLN A 88 2.90 -41.28 8.16
C GLN A 88 3.40 -42.64 7.63
N LEU A 89 4.65 -42.72 7.15
CA LEU A 89 5.23 -43.98 6.70
C LEU A 89 5.22 -45.04 7.80
N THR A 90 5.65 -44.68 9.03
CA THR A 90 5.64 -45.60 10.17
C THR A 90 4.23 -46.07 10.53
N LYS A 91 3.25 -45.16 10.52
CA LYS A 91 1.85 -45.48 10.82
C LYS A 91 1.26 -46.45 9.78
N GLU A 92 1.45 -46.16 8.49
CA GLU A 92 0.97 -47.01 7.40
C GLU A 92 1.69 -48.35 7.35
N TYR A 93 2.99 -48.40 7.66
CA TYR A 93 3.73 -49.66 7.76
C TYR A 93 3.16 -50.58 8.84
N ARG A 94 2.87 -50.05 10.03
CA ARG A 94 2.24 -50.83 11.11
C ARG A 94 0.85 -51.34 10.70
N LEU A 95 0.03 -50.48 10.10
CA LEU A 95 -1.28 -50.87 9.60
C LEU A 95 -1.18 -51.98 8.54
N SER A 96 -0.26 -51.82 7.58
CA SER A 96 -0.03 -52.81 6.53
C SER A 96 0.43 -54.15 7.08
N LYS A 97 1.30 -54.14 8.10
CA LYS A 97 1.78 -55.37 8.74
C LYS A 97 0.67 -56.08 9.52
N ASN A 98 -0.10 -55.34 10.31
CA ASN A 98 -1.22 -55.93 11.06
C ASN A 98 -2.27 -56.56 10.13
N LEU A 99 -2.56 -55.91 8.99
CA LEU A 99 -3.47 -56.47 7.99
C LEU A 99 -2.87 -57.72 7.32
N GLN A 100 -1.56 -57.72 7.04
CA GLN A 100 -0.86 -58.88 6.50
C GLN A 100 -0.93 -60.07 7.47
N ASP A 101 -0.60 -59.87 8.74
CA ASP A 101 -0.62 -60.91 9.76
C ASP A 101 -2.04 -61.48 9.94
N ALA A 102 -3.08 -60.64 9.87
CA ALA A 102 -4.48 -61.08 9.94
C ALA A 102 -4.93 -61.86 8.69
N ILE A 103 -4.31 -61.65 7.54
CA ILE A 103 -4.66 -62.36 6.29
C ILE A 103 -3.91 -63.70 6.21
N TYR A 104 -2.64 -63.73 6.63
CA TYR A 104 -1.76 -64.89 6.46
C TYR A 104 -2.16 -66.10 7.30
N ASN A 105 -2.90 -65.87 8.39
CA ASN A 105 -3.41 -66.94 9.24
C ASN A 105 -4.67 -67.61 8.66
N ASP A 106 -5.39 -66.93 7.76
CA ASP A 106 -6.74 -67.33 7.36
C ASP A 106 -6.87 -67.69 5.86
N ILE A 107 -5.80 -67.54 5.06
CA ILE A 107 -5.79 -67.79 3.60
C ILE A 107 -4.75 -68.85 3.23
N HIS A 108 -5.05 -69.67 2.21
CA HIS A 108 -4.10 -70.63 1.63
C HIS A 108 -2.88 -69.96 1.00
N ILE A 109 -1.71 -70.62 1.08
CA ILE A 109 -0.43 -70.03 0.68
C ILE A 109 -0.37 -69.64 -0.81
N ASP A 110 -1.00 -70.43 -1.69
CA ASP A 110 -1.04 -70.16 -3.14
C ASP A 110 -1.82 -68.88 -3.47
N ASP A 111 -2.91 -68.63 -2.75
CA ASP A 111 -3.73 -67.43 -2.92
C ASP A 111 -3.01 -66.18 -2.38
N ILE A 112 -2.21 -66.34 -1.31
CA ILE A 112 -1.33 -65.28 -0.81
C ILE A 112 -0.30 -64.88 -1.88
N ILE A 113 0.35 -65.85 -2.51
CA ILE A 113 1.34 -65.60 -3.57
C ILE A 113 0.67 -64.88 -4.75
N GLN A 114 -0.53 -65.30 -5.14
CA GLN A 114 -1.27 -64.67 -6.21
C GLN A 114 -1.70 -63.24 -5.86
N LEU A 115 -2.15 -62.98 -4.62
CA LEU A 115 -2.44 -61.62 -4.13
C LEU A 115 -1.21 -60.71 -4.13
N GLN A 116 -0.05 -61.22 -3.69
CA GLN A 116 1.21 -60.48 -3.73
C GLN A 116 1.57 -60.06 -5.16
N ASN A 117 1.50 -60.98 -6.13
CA ASN A 117 1.75 -60.70 -7.54
C ASN A 117 0.80 -59.62 -8.11
N ILE A 118 -0.49 -59.65 -7.71
CA ILE A 118 -1.47 -58.63 -8.10
C ILE A 118 -1.12 -57.27 -7.50
N PHE A 119 -0.74 -57.21 -6.21
CA PHE A 119 -0.36 -55.94 -5.59
C PHE A 119 0.96 -55.39 -6.14
N GLU A 120 1.95 -56.25 -6.38
CA GLU A 120 3.23 -55.86 -6.97
C GLU A 120 3.05 -55.26 -8.36
N SER A 121 2.27 -55.91 -9.24
CA SER A 121 1.98 -55.36 -10.57
C SER A 121 1.28 -53.99 -10.51
N LEU A 122 0.29 -53.84 -9.63
CA LEU A 122 -0.40 -52.56 -9.39
C LEU A 122 0.52 -51.46 -8.83
N ILE A 123 1.43 -51.83 -7.92
CA ILE A 123 2.41 -50.92 -7.35
C ILE A 123 3.42 -50.49 -8.40
N LEU A 124 3.91 -51.42 -9.24
CA LEU A 124 4.84 -51.13 -10.33
C LEU A 124 4.23 -50.14 -11.33
N GLU A 125 2.99 -50.37 -11.75
CA GLU A 125 2.26 -49.47 -12.64
C GLU A 125 2.17 -48.05 -12.05
N LYS A 126 1.74 -47.92 -10.79
CA LYS A 126 1.62 -46.60 -10.13
C LYS A 126 2.97 -45.95 -9.79
N SER A 127 3.98 -46.75 -9.47
CA SER A 127 5.34 -46.32 -9.16
C SER A 127 5.97 -45.57 -10.33
N SER A 128 5.77 -46.07 -11.55
CA SER A 128 6.21 -45.42 -12.79
C SER A 128 5.62 -44.00 -12.93
N ASN A 129 4.32 -43.85 -12.65
CA ASN A 129 3.58 -42.59 -12.73
C ASN A 129 4.05 -41.57 -11.68
N TRP A 130 4.24 -42.00 -10.42
CA TRP A 130 4.76 -41.13 -9.37
C TRP A 130 6.20 -40.71 -9.65
N THR A 131 7.03 -41.63 -10.13
CA THR A 131 8.42 -41.35 -10.48
C THR A 131 8.51 -40.35 -11.62
N SER A 132 7.74 -40.53 -12.70
CA SER A 132 7.66 -39.57 -13.82
C SER A 132 7.18 -38.19 -13.35
N THR A 133 6.16 -38.15 -12.49
CA THR A 133 5.65 -36.89 -11.92
C THR A 133 6.68 -36.17 -11.07
N HIS A 134 7.41 -36.90 -10.21
CA HIS A 134 8.46 -36.33 -9.37
C HIS A 134 9.69 -35.89 -10.17
N LYS A 135 10.07 -36.62 -11.24
CA LYS A 135 11.12 -36.21 -12.17
C LYS A 135 10.78 -34.87 -12.85
N LYS A 136 9.58 -34.75 -13.44
CA LYS A 136 9.12 -33.49 -14.06
C LYS A 136 9.10 -32.32 -13.07
N LYS A 137 8.68 -32.56 -11.82
CA LYS A 137 8.70 -31.55 -10.76
C LYS A 137 10.13 -31.13 -10.39
N LEU A 138 11.06 -32.08 -10.26
CA LEU A 138 12.47 -31.81 -9.97
C LEU A 138 13.14 -31.03 -11.10
N GLU A 139 12.94 -31.43 -12.35
CA GLU A 139 13.45 -30.71 -13.53
C GLU A 139 12.94 -29.27 -13.59
N SER A 140 11.63 -29.05 -13.36
CA SER A 140 11.08 -27.69 -13.28
C SER A 140 11.73 -26.87 -12.16
N LEU A 141 12.02 -27.48 -11.00
CA LEU A 141 12.68 -26.79 -9.88
C LEU A 141 14.16 -26.49 -10.18
N ARG A 142 14.89 -27.41 -10.83
CA ARG A 142 16.28 -27.23 -11.24
C ARG A 142 16.41 -26.14 -12.30
N ASN A 143 15.53 -26.14 -13.30
CA ASN A 143 15.51 -25.10 -14.34
C ASN A 143 15.22 -23.72 -13.74
N GLU A 144 14.28 -23.62 -12.78
CA GLU A 144 14.02 -22.37 -12.06
C GLU A 144 15.22 -21.91 -11.22
N TYR A 145 15.93 -22.84 -10.59
CA TYR A 145 17.14 -22.55 -9.81
C TYR A 145 18.28 -22.04 -10.71
N ASN A 146 18.49 -22.68 -11.85
CA ASN A 146 19.53 -22.30 -12.83
C ASN A 146 19.20 -20.95 -13.50
N HIS A 147 17.94 -20.70 -13.87
CA HIS A 147 17.52 -19.39 -14.38
C HIS A 147 17.77 -18.28 -13.36
N LYS A 148 17.54 -18.51 -12.05
CA LYS A 148 17.83 -17.51 -11.01
C LYS A 148 19.32 -17.26 -10.78
N GLN A 149 20.20 -18.20 -11.11
CA GLN A 149 21.64 -17.96 -11.10
C GLN A 149 22.08 -17.18 -12.34
N HIS A 150 21.51 -17.44 -13.52
CA HIS A 150 21.79 -16.64 -14.73
C HIS A 150 21.18 -15.22 -14.68
N ASP A 151 19.98 -15.06 -14.10
CA ASP A 151 19.32 -13.77 -13.86
C ASP A 151 19.94 -12.98 -12.71
N SER A 152 20.95 -13.51 -12.01
CA SER A 152 21.73 -12.71 -11.04
C SER A 152 22.55 -11.60 -11.71
N ASN A 153 22.67 -11.63 -13.04
CA ASN A 153 23.20 -10.54 -13.87
C ASN A 153 22.15 -9.54 -14.36
N ILE A 154 20.85 -9.75 -14.10
CA ILE A 154 19.86 -8.68 -14.20
C ILE A 154 20.04 -7.84 -12.94
N SER A 155 20.74 -6.71 -13.09
CA SER A 155 20.98 -5.72 -12.04
C SER A 155 19.79 -5.67 -11.09
N SER A 156 20.01 -6.04 -9.83
CA SER A 156 19.14 -5.60 -8.75
C SER A 156 18.92 -4.11 -8.98
N ILE A 157 17.71 -3.68 -9.31
CA ILE A 157 17.43 -2.26 -9.49
C ILE A 157 17.79 -1.62 -8.16
N ASP A 158 18.96 -0.99 -8.10
CA ASP A 158 19.41 -0.30 -6.92
C ASP A 158 18.35 0.77 -6.63
N PRO A 159 17.65 0.68 -5.48
CA PRO A 159 16.66 1.67 -5.12
C PRO A 159 17.30 3.04 -4.87
N ILE A 160 18.63 3.11 -4.75
CA ILE A 160 19.40 4.34 -4.69
C ILE A 160 19.82 4.75 -6.10
N LYS A 161 19.49 5.98 -6.47
CA LYS A 161 19.97 6.64 -7.68
C LYS A 161 20.83 7.82 -7.27
N ASN A 162 22.14 7.62 -7.30
CA ASN A 162 23.12 8.65 -6.99
C ASN A 162 23.53 9.38 -8.28
N TYR A 163 23.15 10.65 -8.37
CA TYR A 163 23.56 11.58 -9.43
C TYR A 163 24.48 12.68 -8.89
N SER A 164 24.92 12.58 -7.64
CA SER A 164 25.89 13.50 -7.05
C SER A 164 27.33 13.07 -7.34
N HIS A 165 28.27 13.99 -7.20
CA HIS A 165 29.71 13.68 -7.29
C HIS A 165 30.21 12.87 -6.08
N ARG A 166 29.48 12.90 -4.96
CA ARG A 166 29.84 12.16 -3.75
C ARG A 166 29.59 10.66 -3.93
N LYS A 167 30.64 9.86 -3.73
CA LYS A 167 30.53 8.40 -3.66
C LYS A 167 30.12 7.96 -2.26
N LEU A 168 29.08 7.14 -2.18
CA LEU A 168 28.67 6.51 -0.92
C LEU A 168 29.63 5.38 -0.57
N THR A 169 29.95 5.28 0.71
CA THR A 169 30.57 4.09 1.31
C THR A 169 29.59 2.91 1.30
N PRO A 170 30.07 1.65 1.35
CA PRO A 170 29.20 0.48 1.41
C PRO A 170 28.24 0.49 2.61
N LYS A 171 28.65 1.07 3.74
CA LYS A 171 27.82 1.22 4.95
C LYS A 171 26.69 2.22 4.73
N GLU A 172 26.99 3.40 4.18
CA GLU A 172 25.97 4.41 3.84
C GLU A 172 24.96 3.85 2.84
N HIS A 173 25.43 3.15 1.81
CA HIS A 173 24.57 2.48 0.82
C HIS A 173 23.62 1.48 1.48
N THR A 174 24.14 0.60 2.33
CA THR A 174 23.35 -0.42 3.04
C THR A 174 22.27 0.19 3.94
N ILE A 175 22.52 1.37 4.50
CA ILE A 175 21.54 2.07 5.35
C ILE A 175 20.45 2.69 4.47
N LEU A 176 20.84 3.42 3.43
CA LEU A 176 19.91 4.13 2.53
C LEU A 176 19.05 3.18 1.68
N ILE A 177 19.50 1.94 1.43
CA ILE A 177 18.74 0.96 0.64
C ILE A 177 17.39 0.61 1.26
N ASN A 178 17.25 0.81 2.58
CA ASN A 178 16.00 0.57 3.30
C ASN A 178 14.92 1.63 2.97
N GLY A 179 15.31 2.77 2.39
CA GLY A 179 14.44 3.87 2.02
C GLY A 179 14.29 4.92 3.11
N LEU A 180 13.79 6.11 2.72
CA LEU A 180 13.67 7.27 3.60
C LEU A 180 12.58 7.15 4.67
N ASP A 181 11.58 6.28 4.44
CA ASP A 181 10.50 6.01 5.40
C ASP A 181 10.87 4.88 6.39
N PHE A 182 12.07 4.32 6.28
CA PHE A 182 12.49 3.23 7.14
C PHE A 182 12.75 3.74 8.56
N VAL A 183 12.00 3.21 9.52
CA VAL A 183 12.17 3.54 10.93
C VAL A 183 13.32 2.71 11.50
N HIS A 184 14.47 3.34 11.69
CA HIS A 184 15.57 2.74 12.42
C HIS A 184 15.16 2.51 13.88
N GLN A 185 15.53 1.34 14.40
CA GLN A 185 15.28 1.02 15.80
C GLN A 185 15.99 2.05 16.69
N HIS A 186 15.22 2.72 17.55
CA HIS A 186 15.76 3.65 18.52
C HIS A 186 16.71 2.92 19.49
N SER A 187 17.65 3.64 20.10
CA SER A 187 18.58 3.07 21.08
C SER A 187 17.92 2.62 22.38
N SER A 188 16.64 2.97 22.58
CA SER A 188 15.84 2.68 23.76
C SER A 188 14.42 2.26 23.35
N PHE A 189 13.85 1.34 24.13
CA PHE A 189 12.43 1.01 24.11
C PHE A 189 11.80 1.69 25.32
N ASP A 190 10.81 2.56 25.09
CA ASP A 190 10.03 3.12 26.17
C ASP A 190 9.06 2.06 26.68
N GLU A 191 9.54 1.31 27.68
CA GLU A 191 8.78 0.24 28.29
C GLU A 191 7.54 0.77 29.00
N LYS A 192 7.61 1.98 29.57
CA LYS A 192 6.49 2.58 30.31
C LYS A 192 5.37 2.97 29.37
N ASP A 193 5.71 3.63 28.27
CA ASP A 193 4.72 4.01 27.24
C ASP A 193 4.10 2.78 26.58
N PHE A 194 4.90 1.74 26.28
CA PHE A 194 4.36 0.48 25.76
C PHE A 194 3.38 -0.18 26.75
N ILE A 195 3.77 -0.30 28.02
CA ILE A 195 2.89 -0.87 29.06
C ILE A 195 1.63 -0.02 29.19
N SER A 196 1.76 1.30 29.28
CA SER A 196 0.61 2.21 29.40
C SER A 196 -0.36 2.03 28.25
N ASN A 197 0.12 2.03 27.00
CA ASN A 197 -0.73 1.85 25.81
C ASN A 197 -1.42 0.49 25.78
N ILE A 198 -0.72 -0.58 26.16
CA ILE A 198 -1.28 -1.94 26.22
C ILE A 198 -2.32 -2.04 27.34
N GLU A 199 -2.05 -1.51 28.53
CA GLU A 199 -3.00 -1.49 29.64
C GLU A 199 -4.20 -0.60 29.33
N THR A 200 -4.03 0.58 28.73
CA THR A 200 -5.15 1.43 28.27
C THR A 200 -6.00 0.71 27.23
N PHE A 201 -5.38 0.01 26.27
CA PHE A 201 -6.11 -0.82 25.31
C PHE A 201 -6.92 -1.92 26.02
N PHE A 202 -6.33 -2.62 26.98
CA PHE A 202 -7.02 -3.66 27.74
C PHE A 202 -8.11 -3.12 28.64
N VAL A 203 -7.91 -1.99 29.34
CA VAL A 203 -8.94 -1.34 30.16
C VAL A 203 -10.12 -0.91 29.29
N THR A 204 -9.83 -0.32 28.13
CA THR A 204 -10.87 0.08 27.15
C THR A 204 -11.60 -1.12 26.58
N LEU A 205 -10.88 -2.23 26.31
CA LEU A 205 -11.45 -3.46 25.75
C LEU A 205 -12.28 -4.23 26.80
N LEU A 206 -11.80 -4.31 28.04
CA LEU A 206 -12.42 -5.08 29.11
C LEU A 206 -13.63 -4.37 29.69
N GLY A 207 -13.66 -3.03 29.64
CA GLY A 207 -14.77 -2.19 30.07
C GLY A 207 -15.37 -2.67 31.38
N ARG A 208 -14.72 -2.38 32.52
CA ARG A 208 -15.24 -2.79 33.82
C ARG A 208 -16.61 -2.15 34.05
N CYS A 209 -17.64 -2.98 34.22
CA CYS A 209 -18.94 -2.58 34.72
C CYS A 209 -18.97 -2.87 36.23
N THR A 210 -18.21 -2.11 37.01
CA THR A 210 -18.36 -2.09 38.46
C THR A 210 -18.48 -0.64 38.91
N ASP A 211 -19.46 -0.34 39.76
CA ASP A 211 -19.65 1.00 40.33
C ASP A 211 -18.56 1.37 41.36
N LYS A 212 -17.67 0.42 41.67
CA LYS A 212 -16.57 0.54 42.62
C LYS A 212 -15.21 0.64 41.95
N TYR A 213 -14.32 1.45 42.53
CA TYR A 213 -12.93 1.60 42.10
C TYR A 213 -12.04 0.42 42.55
N ASP A 214 -10.88 0.23 41.94
CA ASP A 214 -9.97 -0.91 42.19
C ASP A 214 -9.47 -1.03 43.64
N TRP A 215 -9.54 0.06 44.41
CA TRP A 215 -9.10 0.13 45.81
C TRP A 215 -10.25 -0.05 46.82
N GLU A 216 -11.49 -0.24 46.36
CA GLU A 216 -12.64 -0.46 47.24
C GLU A 216 -12.85 -1.96 47.49
N GLU A 217 -13.06 -2.33 48.76
CA GLU A 217 -13.31 -3.72 49.14
C GLU A 217 -14.62 -4.24 48.50
N LYS A 218 -14.51 -5.39 47.84
CA LYS A 218 -15.66 -6.13 47.29
C LYS A 218 -16.22 -7.03 48.38
N GLU A 219 -17.55 -7.05 48.48
CA GLU A 219 -18.22 -8.03 49.34
C GLU A 219 -18.03 -9.45 48.75
N LEU A 220 -18.08 -10.48 49.61
CA LEU A 220 -17.81 -11.89 49.23
C LEU A 220 -18.66 -12.41 48.05
N ASP A 221 -19.80 -11.77 47.78
CA ASP A 221 -20.81 -12.20 46.81
C ASP A 221 -20.79 -11.38 45.49
N GLU A 222 -19.96 -10.34 45.41
CA GLU A 222 -19.91 -9.39 44.29
C GLU A 222 -19.15 -9.98 43.07
N LYS A 223 -19.89 -10.48 42.08
CA LYS A 223 -19.30 -11.00 40.83
C LYS A 223 -18.85 -9.84 39.94
N THR A 224 -17.54 -9.79 39.66
CA THR A 224 -17.00 -8.88 38.64
C THR A 224 -17.46 -9.33 37.26
N THR A 225 -18.31 -8.53 36.62
CA THR A 225 -18.76 -8.76 35.24
C THR A 225 -17.85 -8.01 34.28
N TYR A 226 -17.44 -8.70 33.22
CA TYR A 226 -16.66 -8.13 32.13
C TYR A 226 -17.54 -8.04 30.89
N ASN A 227 -17.29 -7.05 30.04
CA ASN A 227 -18.01 -6.92 28.77
C ASN A 227 -17.64 -8.00 27.74
N LEU A 228 -16.69 -8.88 28.05
CA LEU A 228 -16.17 -9.92 27.17
C LEU A 228 -16.67 -11.31 27.57
N THR A 229 -16.94 -12.15 26.58
CA THR A 229 -17.26 -13.58 26.81
C THR A 229 -16.06 -14.35 27.40
N PRO A 230 -16.27 -15.52 28.02
CA PRO A 230 -15.17 -16.36 28.52
C PRO A 230 -14.10 -16.68 27.47
N GLU A 231 -14.51 -16.89 26.21
CA GLU A 231 -13.58 -17.13 25.09
C GLU A 231 -12.76 -15.87 24.77
N GLN A 232 -13.41 -14.70 24.75
CA GLN A 232 -12.74 -13.41 24.53
C GLN A 232 -11.75 -13.05 25.66
N LEU A 233 -12.08 -13.38 26.90
CA LEU A 233 -11.17 -13.25 28.04
C LEU A 233 -9.92 -14.13 27.87
N GLN A 234 -10.10 -15.36 27.36
CA GLN A 234 -8.97 -16.24 27.04
C GLN A 234 -8.05 -15.63 25.97
N TYR A 235 -8.62 -15.02 24.91
CA TYR A 235 -7.83 -14.32 23.90
C TYR A 235 -7.14 -13.06 24.45
N ALA A 236 -7.81 -12.30 25.32
CA ALA A 236 -7.22 -11.13 25.98
C ALA A 236 -6.02 -11.53 26.85
N ALA A 237 -6.14 -12.58 27.66
CA ALA A 237 -5.03 -13.12 28.45
C ALA A 237 -3.86 -13.60 27.56
N LYS A 238 -4.18 -14.24 26.42
CA LYS A 238 -3.18 -14.64 25.43
C LYS A 238 -2.47 -13.43 24.82
N LEU A 239 -3.18 -12.37 24.46
CA LEU A 239 -2.60 -11.13 23.95
C LEU A 239 -1.68 -10.46 24.97
N ARG A 240 -2.05 -10.47 26.25
CA ARG A 240 -1.19 -9.97 27.34
C ARG A 240 0.12 -10.76 27.41
N SER A 241 0.03 -12.10 27.39
CA SER A 241 1.21 -12.97 27.38
C SER A 241 2.14 -12.74 26.17
N ILE A 242 1.56 -12.43 25.00
CA ILE A 242 2.29 -12.10 23.78
C ILE A 242 2.99 -10.75 23.94
N SER A 243 2.32 -9.77 24.54
CA SER A 243 2.86 -8.43 24.81
C SER A 243 4.06 -8.49 25.78
N ASP A 244 3.95 -9.28 26.85
CA ASP A 244 5.07 -9.50 27.79
C ASP A 244 6.27 -10.20 27.14
N ARG A 245 6.00 -11.17 26.27
CA ARG A 245 7.04 -11.84 25.49
C ARG A 245 7.68 -10.88 24.49
N PHE A 246 6.88 -10.04 23.84
CA PHE A 246 7.36 -9.01 22.93
C PHE A 246 8.30 -8.04 23.65
N LYS A 247 7.90 -7.52 24.80
CA LYS A 247 8.70 -6.65 25.66
C LYS A 247 10.08 -7.25 25.97
N ARG A 248 10.11 -8.49 26.47
CA ARG A 248 11.37 -9.20 26.78
C ARG A 248 12.25 -9.37 25.55
N ASN A 249 11.65 -9.76 24.42
CA ASN A 249 12.39 -9.94 23.17
C ASN A 249 12.90 -8.61 22.61
N ALA A 250 12.12 -7.53 22.68
CA ALA A 250 12.50 -6.21 22.24
C ALA A 250 13.71 -5.70 23.04
N ALA A 251 13.67 -5.81 24.37
CA ALA A 251 14.80 -5.45 25.23
C ALA A 251 16.08 -6.23 24.90
N LYS A 252 15.96 -7.55 24.63
CA LYS A 252 17.09 -8.38 24.21
C LYS A 252 17.65 -7.97 22.86
N GLN A 253 16.78 -7.74 21.86
CA GLN A 253 17.20 -7.33 20.52
C GLN A 253 17.87 -5.95 20.51
N LEU A 254 17.35 -5.00 21.29
CA LEU A 254 17.95 -3.68 21.42
C LEU A 254 19.34 -3.73 22.06
N ARG A 255 19.56 -4.60 23.05
CA ARG A 255 20.90 -4.79 23.63
C ARG A 255 21.88 -5.37 22.60
N LEU A 256 21.44 -6.35 21.80
CA LEU A 256 22.28 -6.97 20.77
C LEU A 256 22.65 -6.00 19.65
N ASN A 257 21.71 -5.15 19.22
CA ASN A 257 21.89 -4.23 18.10
C ASN A 257 22.24 -2.79 18.53
N LYS A 258 22.57 -2.56 19.81
CA LYS A 258 22.77 -1.20 20.33
C LYS A 258 23.86 -0.44 19.58
N ASN A 259 25.00 -1.09 19.36
CA ASN A 259 26.16 -0.48 18.71
C ASN A 259 25.90 -0.27 17.21
N THR A 260 25.36 -1.27 16.53
CA THR A 260 25.04 -1.18 15.09
C THR A 260 23.98 -0.11 14.80
N ASN A 261 22.96 0.01 15.66
CA ASN A 261 21.95 1.07 15.54
C ASN A 261 22.55 2.46 15.79
N LYS A 262 23.41 2.59 16.81
CA LYS A 262 24.10 3.85 17.11
C LYS A 262 24.99 4.29 15.95
N GLU A 263 25.78 3.37 15.39
CA GLU A 263 26.61 3.62 14.21
C GLU A 263 25.76 4.04 13.00
N SER A 264 24.66 3.32 12.74
CA SER A 264 23.78 3.63 11.61
C SER A 264 23.13 5.01 11.74
N LEU A 265 22.68 5.37 12.94
CA LEU A 265 22.11 6.70 13.21
C LEU A 265 23.15 7.81 13.11
N ASN A 266 24.39 7.55 13.52
CA ASN A 266 25.48 8.51 13.36
C ASN A 266 25.81 8.74 11.89
N LEU A 267 25.92 7.68 11.09
CA LEU A 267 26.12 7.78 9.63
C LEU A 267 24.99 8.57 8.96
N LEU A 268 23.73 8.33 9.33
CA LEU A 268 22.61 9.11 8.82
C LEU A 268 22.68 10.59 9.21
N ARG A 269 23.13 10.89 10.43
CA ARG A 269 23.34 12.29 10.87
C ARG A 269 24.49 12.95 10.14
N GLU A 270 25.56 12.22 9.83
CA GLU A 270 26.68 12.71 9.03
C GLU A 270 26.24 13.01 7.60
N LEU A 271 25.53 12.07 6.96
CA LEU A 271 24.91 12.27 5.64
C LEU A 271 23.96 13.47 5.62
N ALA A 272 23.13 13.64 6.66
CA ALA A 272 22.21 14.76 6.76
C ALA A 272 22.91 16.12 6.98
N LYS A 273 24.15 16.12 7.48
CA LYS A 273 24.96 17.33 7.67
C LYS A 273 25.80 17.70 6.46
N ASP A 274 25.94 16.78 5.49
CA ASP A 274 26.69 17.02 4.27
C ASP A 274 25.97 18.09 3.43
N LYS A 275 26.62 19.25 3.28
CA LYS A 275 26.06 20.41 2.57
C LYS A 275 26.21 20.30 1.05
N PHE A 276 27.02 19.36 0.56
CA PHE A 276 27.28 19.20 -0.88
C PHE A 276 26.25 18.30 -1.56
N ILE A 277 25.51 17.50 -0.81
CA ILE A 277 24.49 16.60 -1.34
C ILE A 277 23.09 16.99 -0.91
N HIS A 278 22.12 16.62 -1.73
CA HIS A 278 20.70 16.67 -1.42
C HIS A 278 20.10 15.27 -1.56
N ILE A 279 19.64 14.70 -0.44
CA ILE A 279 19.01 13.38 -0.40
C ILE A 279 17.50 13.56 -0.36
N THR A 280 16.79 12.99 -1.34
CA THR A 280 15.33 13.10 -1.45
C THR A 280 14.71 11.84 -2.07
N ARG A 281 13.38 11.80 -2.11
CA ARG A 281 12.62 10.73 -2.79
C ARG A 281 12.38 11.11 -4.26
N PRO A 282 12.29 10.13 -5.19
CA PRO A 282 11.91 10.42 -6.56
C PRO A 282 10.45 10.85 -6.65
N ASP A 283 10.13 11.52 -7.76
CA ASP A 283 8.77 11.93 -8.11
C ASP A 283 7.81 10.74 -8.28
N LYS A 284 8.33 9.62 -8.77
CA LYS A 284 7.58 8.36 -8.97
C LYS A 284 8.37 7.19 -8.38
N GLY A 285 7.66 6.31 -7.69
CA GLY A 285 8.23 5.13 -7.05
C GLY A 285 8.69 5.36 -5.61
N ARG A 286 9.31 4.33 -5.02
CA ARG A 286 9.88 4.35 -3.67
C ARG A 286 11.36 4.01 -3.79
N GLY A 287 12.20 5.04 -3.70
CA GLY A 287 13.64 4.93 -3.80
C GLY A 287 14.30 6.15 -3.15
N VAL A 288 15.63 6.18 -3.17
CA VAL A 288 16.43 7.30 -2.68
C VAL A 288 17.15 7.94 -3.86
N VAL A 289 17.06 9.25 -3.98
CA VAL A 289 17.79 10.01 -4.99
C VAL A 289 18.78 10.93 -4.28
N ILE A 290 20.02 10.92 -4.73
CA ILE A 290 21.08 11.79 -4.23
C ILE A 290 21.50 12.68 -5.37
N LEU A 291 21.46 13.99 -5.16
CA LEU A 291 21.84 15.03 -6.10
C LEU A 291 22.94 15.87 -5.48
N ASP A 292 23.73 16.57 -6.28
CA ASP A 292 24.52 17.69 -5.75
C ASP A 292 23.57 18.80 -5.29
N HIS A 293 23.89 19.40 -4.15
CA HIS A 293 23.04 20.42 -3.53
C HIS A 293 22.93 21.66 -4.43
N GLU A 294 24.03 22.07 -5.06
CA GLU A 294 24.08 23.21 -5.97
C GLU A 294 23.21 22.99 -7.20
N ASP A 295 23.34 21.84 -7.88
CA ASP A 295 22.50 21.46 -9.03
C ASP A 295 21.01 21.44 -8.68
N TYR A 296 20.67 20.90 -7.51
CA TYR A 296 19.29 20.88 -7.02
C TYR A 296 18.78 22.30 -6.75
N ALA A 297 19.58 23.15 -6.10
CA ALA A 297 19.23 24.53 -5.81
C ALA A 297 19.03 25.34 -7.10
N ASN A 298 19.95 25.22 -8.06
CA ASN A 298 19.86 25.89 -9.36
C ASN A 298 18.59 25.50 -10.12
N LYS A 299 18.28 24.19 -10.20
CA LYS A 299 17.03 23.72 -10.82
C LYS A 299 15.76 24.22 -10.15
N MET A 300 15.78 24.39 -8.83
CA MET A 300 14.66 24.98 -8.10
C MET A 300 14.56 26.49 -8.38
N LEU A 301 15.69 27.21 -8.41
CA LEU A 301 15.72 28.63 -8.75
C LEU A 301 15.27 28.89 -10.18
N GLU A 302 15.62 28.04 -11.15
CA GLU A 302 15.09 28.10 -12.52
C GLU A 302 13.56 28.05 -12.56
N ILE A 303 12.94 27.21 -11.70
CA ILE A 303 11.47 27.15 -11.57
C ILE A 303 10.93 28.42 -10.89
N LEU A 304 11.60 28.90 -9.84
CA LEU A 304 11.15 30.06 -9.06
C LEU A 304 11.37 31.40 -9.77
N ASN A 305 12.26 31.45 -10.76
CA ASN A 305 12.51 32.61 -11.61
C ASN A 305 11.39 32.86 -12.64
N ASP A 306 10.41 31.96 -12.75
CA ASP A 306 9.20 32.22 -13.53
C ASP A 306 8.34 33.32 -12.88
N SER A 307 8.58 34.56 -13.31
CA SER A 307 7.87 35.76 -12.86
C SER A 307 6.38 35.77 -13.22
N SER A 308 5.92 34.84 -14.07
CA SER A 308 4.49 34.67 -14.35
C SER A 308 3.77 33.90 -13.23
N THR A 309 4.50 33.15 -12.41
CA THR A 309 3.93 32.30 -11.34
C THR A 309 4.35 32.76 -9.95
N PHE A 310 5.62 33.14 -9.79
CA PHE A 310 6.25 33.41 -8.50
C PHE A 310 6.79 34.84 -8.41
N LYS A 311 6.75 35.38 -7.19
CA LYS A 311 7.32 36.68 -6.84
C LYS A 311 8.18 36.53 -5.59
N LYS A 312 9.44 36.94 -5.65
CA LYS A 312 10.33 37.01 -4.48
C LYS A 312 9.90 38.15 -3.54
N VAL A 313 10.02 37.94 -2.24
CA VAL A 313 9.75 38.94 -1.20
C VAL A 313 10.89 38.96 -0.18
N ASP A 314 11.11 40.12 0.44
CA ASP A 314 12.29 40.36 1.29
C ASP A 314 12.08 39.92 2.75
N GLU A 315 10.83 39.70 3.17
CA GLU A 315 10.47 39.38 4.55
C GLU A 315 9.51 38.19 4.66
N ASP A 316 9.54 37.52 5.81
CA ASP A 316 8.55 36.50 6.17
C ASP A 316 7.20 37.16 6.53
N LEU A 317 6.22 36.98 5.65
CA LEU A 317 4.87 37.56 5.82
C LEU A 317 3.93 36.70 6.68
N THR A 318 4.39 35.57 7.23
CA THR A 318 3.52 34.55 7.83
C THR A 318 2.64 35.10 8.95
N ILE A 319 3.22 35.85 9.90
CA ILE A 319 2.48 36.44 11.04
C ILE A 319 1.46 37.46 10.53
N LYS A 320 1.88 38.34 9.62
CA LYS A 320 1.03 39.38 9.03
C LYS A 320 -0.18 38.79 8.30
N ILE A 321 0.03 37.73 7.52
CA ILE A 321 -1.05 37.09 6.76
C ILE A 321 -1.95 36.23 7.68
N GLU A 322 -1.39 35.59 8.71
CA GLU A 322 -2.17 34.90 9.76
C GLU A 322 -3.14 35.87 10.45
N ASP A 323 -2.66 37.03 10.89
CA ASP A 323 -3.49 38.06 11.53
C ASP A 323 -4.57 38.60 10.60
N GLN A 324 -4.24 38.80 9.32
CA GLN A 324 -5.22 39.23 8.32
C GLN A 324 -6.32 38.19 8.13
N LEU A 325 -5.97 36.91 8.07
CA LEU A 325 -6.94 35.82 7.97
C LEU A 325 -7.82 35.75 9.22
N ILE A 326 -7.25 35.83 10.42
CA ILE A 326 -8.01 35.82 11.68
C ILE A 326 -9.01 36.98 11.73
N LYS A 327 -8.56 38.21 11.45
CA LYS A 327 -9.41 39.41 11.39
C LYS A 327 -10.54 39.25 10.38
N ARG A 328 -10.26 38.64 9.21
CA ARG A 328 -11.26 38.39 8.17
C ARG A 328 -12.30 37.37 8.63
N LEU A 329 -11.87 36.26 9.24
CA LEU A 329 -12.78 35.24 9.73
C LEU A 329 -13.67 35.77 10.87
N LEU A 330 -13.13 36.57 11.79
CA LEU A 330 -13.92 37.21 12.86
C LEU A 330 -15.03 38.12 12.27
N LYS A 331 -14.70 38.98 11.30
CA LYS A 331 -15.71 39.80 10.61
C LYS A 331 -16.81 38.97 9.94
N MET A 332 -16.47 37.78 9.44
CA MET A 332 -17.45 36.87 8.84
C MET A 332 -18.33 36.17 9.89
N VAL A 333 -17.82 35.95 11.11
CA VAL A 333 -18.63 35.51 12.27
C VAL A 333 -19.62 36.61 12.67
N ASP A 334 -19.15 37.85 12.82
CA ASP A 334 -20.00 38.99 13.20
C ASP A 334 -21.17 39.20 12.22
N ARG A 335 -20.89 38.98 10.93
CA ARG A 335 -21.88 39.05 9.83
C ARG A 335 -22.74 37.80 9.69
N LYS A 336 -22.55 36.78 10.54
CA LYS A 336 -23.27 35.49 10.51
C LYS A 336 -23.09 34.72 9.20
N PHE A 337 -22.01 34.96 8.46
CA PHE A 337 -21.68 34.22 7.25
C PHE A 337 -21.09 32.83 7.59
N ILE A 338 -20.32 32.76 8.67
CA ILE A 338 -19.79 31.52 9.25
C ILE A 338 -20.15 31.44 10.73
N THR A 339 -20.28 30.21 11.23
CA THR A 339 -20.50 29.92 12.65
C THR A 339 -19.20 29.93 13.45
N GLU A 340 -19.29 30.03 14.78
CA GLU A 340 -18.12 29.92 15.66
C GLU A 340 -17.40 28.57 15.54
N ASN A 341 -18.15 27.49 15.27
CA ASN A 341 -17.54 26.18 15.06
C ASN A 341 -16.73 26.14 13.76
N GLU A 342 -17.28 26.71 12.67
CA GLU A 342 -16.56 26.84 11.40
C GLU A 342 -15.32 27.74 11.55
N TYR A 343 -15.43 28.83 12.31
CA TYR A 343 -14.27 29.65 12.70
C TYR A 343 -13.19 28.81 13.38
N LYS A 344 -13.52 28.05 14.42
CA LYS A 344 -12.55 27.19 15.14
C LYS A 344 -11.88 26.17 14.22
N GLN A 345 -12.61 25.65 13.22
CA GLN A 345 -12.06 24.71 12.23
C GLN A 345 -11.10 25.37 11.22
N MET A 346 -11.38 26.61 10.83
CA MET A 346 -10.58 27.33 9.81
C MET A 346 -9.43 28.14 10.41
N ARG A 347 -9.55 28.59 11.66
CA ARG A 347 -8.62 29.53 12.29
C ARG A 347 -7.20 28.92 12.37
N PRO A 348 -6.18 29.62 11.85
CA PRO A 348 -4.79 29.27 12.12
C PRO A 348 -4.43 29.43 13.60
N CYS A 349 -3.35 28.79 14.01
CA CYS A 349 -2.76 28.96 15.34
C CYS A 349 -1.27 28.61 15.26
N GLY A 350 -0.41 29.62 15.36
CA GLY A 350 1.04 29.43 15.34
C GLY A 350 1.52 28.94 13.98
N SER A 351 1.17 29.68 12.92
CA SER A 351 1.49 29.26 11.55
C SER A 351 2.99 29.30 11.29
N GLN A 352 3.43 28.39 10.44
CA GLN A 352 4.80 28.35 9.92
C GLN A 352 4.80 28.73 8.45
N CYS A 353 5.88 29.37 7.99
CA CYS A 353 6.08 29.61 6.56
C CYS A 353 6.07 28.26 5.82
N ALA A 354 5.26 28.15 4.76
CA ALA A 354 5.26 26.95 3.92
C ALA A 354 6.65 26.73 3.31
N ARG A 355 7.00 25.49 3.01
CA ARG A 355 8.31 25.14 2.43
C ARG A 355 8.16 24.55 1.05
N MET A 356 8.88 25.07 0.07
CA MET A 356 8.93 24.49 -1.27
C MET A 356 10.10 23.51 -1.39
N TYR A 357 9.88 22.38 -2.06
CA TYR A 357 10.93 21.41 -2.39
C TYR A 357 10.64 20.75 -3.74
N GLY A 358 11.67 20.24 -4.40
CA GLY A 358 11.61 19.57 -5.68
C GLY A 358 11.72 18.06 -5.55
N LEU A 359 10.88 17.32 -6.28
CA LEU A 359 11.00 15.87 -6.41
C LEU A 359 11.61 15.53 -7.79
N PRO A 360 12.76 14.84 -7.86
CA PRO A 360 13.41 14.52 -9.13
C PRO A 360 12.61 13.51 -9.96
N LYS A 361 12.33 13.87 -11.20
CA LYS A 361 11.71 12.99 -12.20
C LYS A 361 12.77 12.12 -12.86
N ILE A 362 13.22 11.08 -12.15
CA ILE A 362 14.27 10.15 -12.59
C ILE A 362 14.00 9.41 -13.92
N HIS A 363 12.76 9.46 -14.41
CA HIS A 363 12.33 8.86 -15.67
C HIS A 363 12.39 9.83 -16.86
N LYS A 364 12.87 11.07 -16.66
CA LYS A 364 13.01 12.09 -17.71
C LYS A 364 14.47 12.52 -17.84
N ALA A 365 14.92 12.76 -19.08
CA ALA A 365 16.24 13.31 -19.35
C ALA A 365 16.44 14.67 -18.66
N GLY A 366 17.65 14.95 -18.21
CA GLY A 366 17.99 16.19 -17.47
C GLY A 366 17.54 16.21 -16.00
N LEU A 367 16.84 15.18 -15.50
CA LEU A 367 16.34 15.09 -14.13
C LEU A 367 15.58 16.37 -13.67
N PRO A 368 14.51 16.77 -14.37
CA PRO A 368 13.72 17.93 -13.98
C PRO A 368 13.02 17.67 -12.63
N LEU A 369 12.84 18.72 -11.85
CA LEU A 369 12.18 18.66 -10.54
C LEU A 369 10.67 18.89 -10.68
N ARG A 370 9.86 18.18 -9.87
CA ARG A 370 8.46 18.55 -9.59
C ARG A 370 8.44 19.43 -8.35
N PRO A 371 8.06 20.71 -8.45
CA PRO A 371 7.96 21.57 -7.28
C PRO A 371 6.73 21.17 -6.45
N VAL A 372 6.91 20.98 -5.15
CA VAL A 372 5.87 20.68 -4.17
C VAL A 372 6.00 21.63 -2.98
N MET A 373 4.87 22.18 -2.55
CA MET A 373 4.76 23.05 -1.39
C MET A 373 4.25 22.24 -0.19
N SER A 374 5.06 22.16 0.86
CA SER A 374 4.63 21.64 2.16
C SER A 374 3.71 22.66 2.83
N ALA A 375 2.41 22.54 2.59
CA ALA A 375 1.41 23.45 3.15
C ALA A 375 1.05 23.14 4.62
N ILE A 376 1.46 21.99 5.17
CA ILE A 376 1.10 21.61 6.54
C ILE A 376 1.69 22.63 7.52
N GLY A 377 0.84 23.16 8.41
CA GLY A 377 1.24 24.17 9.40
C GLY A 377 1.22 25.61 8.88
N SER A 378 0.95 25.85 7.59
CA SER A 378 0.79 27.20 7.05
C SER A 378 -0.55 27.84 7.43
N TYR A 379 -0.62 29.17 7.36
CA TYR A 379 -1.76 29.97 7.81
C TYR A 379 -3.08 29.60 7.13
N ASN A 380 -3.05 29.21 5.85
CA ASN A 380 -4.25 28.88 5.08
C ASN A 380 -4.55 27.37 5.02
N TYR A 381 -3.73 26.50 5.61
CA TYR A 381 -3.90 25.05 5.51
C TYR A 381 -5.25 24.56 6.04
N ARG A 382 -5.64 25.02 7.22
CA ARG A 382 -6.90 24.64 7.87
C ARG A 382 -8.12 25.14 7.09
N LEU A 383 -8.05 26.39 6.63
CA LEU A 383 -9.04 26.99 5.74
C LEU A 383 -9.19 26.16 4.44
N ALA A 384 -8.08 25.85 3.77
CA ALA A 384 -8.07 25.07 2.54
C ALA A 384 -8.68 23.67 2.76
N LYS A 385 -8.38 23.01 3.88
CA LYS A 385 -8.95 21.71 4.24
C LYS A 385 -10.45 21.78 4.47
N TYR A 386 -10.92 22.80 5.19
CA TYR A 386 -12.35 23.02 5.41
C TYR A 386 -13.09 23.27 4.08
N LEU A 387 -12.56 24.17 3.24
CA LEU A 387 -13.15 24.46 1.92
C LEU A 387 -13.11 23.23 1.00
N ALA A 388 -12.08 22.40 1.06
CA ALA A 388 -12.01 21.16 0.28
C ALA A 388 -13.15 20.19 0.65
N ILE A 389 -13.53 20.11 1.93
CA ILE A 389 -14.69 19.33 2.38
C ILE A 389 -15.99 19.94 1.82
N LYS A 390 -16.15 21.26 1.95
CA LYS A 390 -17.34 22.00 1.49
C LYS A 390 -17.56 21.90 -0.02
N LEU A 391 -16.48 21.93 -0.80
CA LEU A 391 -16.50 21.92 -2.26
C LEU A 391 -16.44 20.51 -2.89
N LYS A 392 -16.20 19.47 -2.09
CA LYS A 392 -16.17 18.07 -2.54
C LYS A 392 -17.40 17.67 -3.40
N PRO A 393 -18.64 18.11 -3.12
CA PRO A 393 -19.79 17.78 -3.97
C PRO A 393 -19.67 18.29 -5.41
N PHE A 394 -19.00 19.42 -5.65
CA PHE A 394 -18.84 20.03 -6.98
C PHE A 394 -17.80 19.32 -7.86
N ARG A 395 -17.02 18.41 -7.28
CA ARG A 395 -15.98 17.61 -7.93
C ARG A 395 -16.54 16.39 -8.68
N LYS A 396 -17.84 16.09 -8.61
CA LYS A 396 -18.40 14.87 -9.19
C LYS A 396 -18.62 15.03 -10.71
N SER A 397 -18.09 14.09 -11.49
CA SER A 397 -18.30 13.98 -12.94
C SER A 397 -18.34 12.51 -13.37
N LYS A 398 -19.17 12.20 -14.37
CA LYS A 398 -19.25 10.86 -14.98
C LYS A 398 -17.98 10.44 -15.73
N HIS A 399 -17.15 11.42 -16.08
CA HIS A 399 -15.91 11.21 -16.82
C HIS A 399 -14.69 11.02 -15.92
N MET A 400 -14.80 11.44 -14.66
CA MET A 400 -13.72 11.31 -13.69
C MET A 400 -13.73 9.90 -13.09
N LEU A 401 -12.54 9.32 -12.94
CA LEU A 401 -12.31 8.05 -12.28
C LEU A 401 -11.85 8.30 -10.84
N LYS A 402 -12.27 7.43 -9.93
CA LYS A 402 -11.83 7.45 -8.53
C LYS A 402 -10.49 6.78 -8.33
N ASP A 403 -10.26 5.66 -9.03
CA ASP A 403 -9.07 4.82 -8.88
C ASP A 403 -8.87 3.91 -10.11
N THR A 404 -7.76 3.17 -10.10
CA THR A 404 -7.39 2.23 -11.17
C THR A 404 -8.39 1.07 -11.31
N PHE A 405 -9.06 0.65 -10.24
CA PHE A 405 -10.03 -0.45 -10.31
C PHE A 405 -11.29 -0.02 -11.05
N GLU A 406 -11.79 1.19 -10.78
CA GLU A 406 -12.91 1.75 -11.52
C GLU A 406 -12.60 1.88 -13.02
N PHE A 407 -11.35 2.22 -13.38
CA PHE A 407 -10.92 2.24 -14.77
C PHE A 407 -10.99 0.85 -15.42
N ILE A 408 -10.45 -0.17 -14.73
CA ILE A 408 -10.48 -1.57 -15.19
C ILE A 408 -11.92 -2.06 -15.37
N ASP A 409 -12.81 -1.74 -14.43
CA ASP A 409 -14.22 -2.12 -14.53
C ASP A 409 -14.92 -1.36 -15.66
N SER A 410 -14.58 -0.09 -15.86
CA SER A 410 -15.13 0.73 -16.94
C SER A 410 -14.68 0.24 -18.31
N ILE A 411 -13.40 -0.15 -18.47
CA ILE A 411 -12.85 -0.59 -19.76
C ILE A 411 -13.37 -1.96 -20.17
N LYS A 412 -13.57 -2.88 -19.21
CA LYS A 412 -14.15 -4.20 -19.45
C LYS A 412 -15.60 -4.15 -19.95
N LYS A 413 -16.34 -3.10 -19.58
CA LYS A 413 -17.74 -2.88 -19.99
C LYS A 413 -17.87 -2.21 -21.36
N ILE A 414 -16.77 -1.80 -21.99
CA ILE A 414 -16.81 -1.17 -23.30
C ILE A 414 -17.24 -2.19 -24.36
N ASN A 415 -18.04 -1.75 -25.34
CA ASN A 415 -18.48 -2.59 -26.44
C ASN A 415 -17.25 -3.14 -27.23
N PRO A 416 -17.15 -4.46 -27.48
CA PRO A 416 -16.04 -5.06 -28.22
C PRO A 416 -15.76 -4.41 -29.58
N THR A 417 -16.77 -3.85 -30.24
CA THR A 417 -16.62 -3.13 -31.51
C THR A 417 -15.69 -1.91 -31.41
N MET A 418 -15.52 -1.34 -30.20
CA MET A 418 -14.64 -0.20 -29.95
C MET A 418 -13.15 -0.54 -29.99
N THR A 419 -12.78 -1.83 -30.00
CA THR A 419 -11.39 -2.29 -30.19
C THR A 419 -10.86 -2.00 -31.60
N LYS A 420 -11.74 -1.77 -32.59
CA LYS A 420 -11.37 -1.42 -33.97
C LYS A 420 -11.00 0.06 -34.14
N HIS A 421 -11.06 0.84 -33.07
CA HIS A 421 -10.84 2.28 -33.03
C HIS A 421 -9.50 2.63 -32.37
N ARG A 422 -9.11 3.91 -32.44
CA ARG A 422 -7.81 4.35 -31.91
C ARG A 422 -7.93 4.67 -30.43
N MET A 423 -7.01 4.13 -29.63
CA MET A 423 -6.85 4.46 -28.22
C MET A 423 -5.74 5.50 -28.08
N ILE A 424 -5.99 6.56 -27.31
CA ILE A 424 -5.07 7.67 -27.13
C ILE A 424 -5.04 8.03 -25.64
N SER A 425 -3.84 8.33 -25.14
CA SER A 425 -3.62 8.85 -23.80
C SER A 425 -3.12 10.29 -23.92
N PHE A 426 -3.73 11.23 -23.18
CA PHE A 426 -3.20 12.59 -23.05
C PHE A 426 -2.87 12.88 -21.59
N ASP A 427 -1.78 13.64 -21.38
CA ASP A 427 -1.32 14.14 -20.09
C ASP A 427 -1.46 15.67 -20.08
N VAL A 428 -2.15 16.22 -19.09
CA VAL A 428 -2.32 17.68 -18.97
C VAL A 428 -1.05 18.31 -18.41
N THR A 429 -0.36 19.10 -19.23
CA THR A 429 0.88 19.76 -18.80
C THR A 429 0.65 20.73 -17.65
N SER A 430 1.30 20.50 -16.51
CA SER A 430 1.34 21.44 -15.37
C SER A 430 -0.04 21.91 -14.90
N LEU A 431 -1.00 20.98 -14.76
CA LEU A 431 -2.39 21.27 -14.43
C LEU A 431 -2.54 22.30 -13.29
N PHE A 432 -1.89 22.10 -12.15
CA PHE A 432 -2.10 22.96 -10.97
C PHE A 432 -1.60 24.40 -11.15
N THR A 433 -0.48 24.63 -11.83
CA THR A 433 0.05 25.99 -12.04
C THR A 433 -0.67 26.73 -13.17
N LYS A 434 -1.26 26.00 -14.13
CA LYS A 434 -1.94 26.58 -15.29
C LYS A 434 -3.46 26.72 -15.16
N VAL A 435 -4.07 26.24 -14.07
CA VAL A 435 -5.50 26.44 -13.84
C VAL A 435 -5.80 27.94 -13.67
N PRO A 436 -6.74 28.52 -14.44
CA PRO A 436 -7.11 29.93 -14.32
C PRO A 436 -7.90 30.13 -13.02
N LEU A 437 -7.19 30.47 -11.95
CA LEU A 437 -7.73 30.45 -10.58
C LEU A 437 -8.93 31.39 -10.42
N SER A 438 -8.80 32.65 -10.86
CA SER A 438 -9.87 33.66 -10.75
C SER A 438 -11.15 33.21 -11.47
N TYR A 439 -11.00 32.68 -12.69
CA TYR A 439 -12.12 32.13 -13.46
C TYR A 439 -12.76 30.92 -12.76
N THR A 440 -11.94 30.02 -12.22
CA THR A 440 -12.41 28.82 -11.52
C THR A 440 -13.15 29.16 -10.23
N ILE A 441 -12.67 30.17 -9.50
CA ILE A 441 -13.39 30.72 -8.34
C ILE A 441 -14.75 31.27 -8.78
N GLY A 442 -14.82 32.01 -9.90
CA GLY A 442 -16.08 32.44 -10.50
C GLY A 442 -17.06 31.28 -10.73
N LEU A 443 -16.59 30.20 -11.38
CA LEU A 443 -17.40 29.00 -11.63
C LEU A 443 -17.93 28.34 -10.35
N ILE A 444 -17.13 28.35 -9.27
CA ILE A 444 -17.55 27.82 -7.97
C ILE A 444 -18.66 28.68 -7.38
N LEU A 445 -18.47 30.01 -7.41
CA LEU A 445 -19.47 30.95 -6.91
C LEU A 445 -20.76 30.85 -7.71
N ASP A 446 -20.69 30.65 -9.03
CA ASP A 446 -21.87 30.47 -9.89
C ASP A 446 -22.63 29.20 -9.54
N LYS A 447 -21.93 28.11 -9.22
CA LYS A 447 -22.56 26.87 -8.74
C LYS A 447 -23.19 27.02 -7.36
N MET A 448 -22.58 27.80 -6.46
CA MET A 448 -23.05 27.96 -5.08
C MET A 448 -24.18 28.99 -4.95
N TYR A 449 -24.09 30.08 -5.71
CA TYR A 449 -24.91 31.28 -5.54
C TYR A 449 -25.50 31.78 -6.86
N GLY A 450 -25.42 31.04 -7.96
CA GLY A 450 -25.91 31.45 -9.30
C GLY A 450 -24.99 32.43 -10.03
N PRO A 451 -25.08 32.50 -11.38
CA PRO A 451 -24.16 33.26 -12.24
C PRO A 451 -24.30 34.77 -12.08
N GLU A 452 -25.51 35.29 -11.86
CA GLU A 452 -25.78 36.72 -11.72
C GLU A 452 -26.93 36.94 -10.72
N HIS A 453 -26.87 38.07 -10.00
CA HIS A 453 -27.96 38.54 -9.15
C HIS A 453 -28.22 40.01 -9.46
N ASN A 454 -29.40 40.31 -10.03
CA ASN A 454 -29.81 41.68 -10.32
C ASN A 454 -30.26 42.34 -9.02
N CYS A 455 -29.34 43.00 -8.32
CA CYS A 455 -29.71 43.96 -7.28
C CYS A 455 -30.23 45.25 -7.96
N PRO A 456 -31.30 45.88 -7.43
CA PRO A 456 -31.82 47.15 -7.97
C PRO A 456 -30.82 48.30 -7.94
N THR A 457 -29.79 48.18 -7.12
CA THR A 457 -28.78 49.19 -6.89
C THR A 457 -27.46 48.71 -7.49
N PHE A 458 -26.95 49.50 -8.43
CA PHE A 458 -25.60 49.40 -8.97
C PHE A 458 -24.62 49.84 -7.86
N ILE A 459 -24.44 49.01 -6.85
CA ILE A 459 -23.85 49.44 -5.58
C ILE A 459 -22.34 49.52 -5.67
N LYS A 460 -21.81 50.74 -5.51
CA LYS A 460 -20.37 51.04 -5.41
C LYS A 460 -19.80 50.82 -4.00
N GLN A 461 -20.61 50.61 -2.95
CA GLN A 461 -20.19 50.49 -1.54
C GLN A 461 -20.63 49.19 -0.84
N LYS A 462 -19.77 48.60 0.01
CA LYS A 462 -20.04 47.29 0.66
C LYS A 462 -21.28 47.24 1.58
N SER A 463 -21.77 48.38 2.06
CA SER A 463 -22.89 48.48 3.01
C SER A 463 -24.24 48.13 2.41
N ASP A 464 -24.41 48.26 1.08
CA ASP A 464 -25.75 48.19 0.48
C ASP A 464 -26.03 46.83 -0.19
N TRP A 465 -25.07 45.89 -0.11
CA TRP A 465 -25.23 44.57 -0.72
C TRP A 465 -26.38 43.78 -0.11
N CYS A 466 -27.18 43.12 -0.96
CA CYS A 466 -28.12 42.10 -0.48
C CYS A 466 -27.36 40.90 0.09
N SER A 467 -28.05 40.07 0.88
CA SER A 467 -27.47 38.89 1.52
C SER A 467 -26.79 37.92 0.55
N ARG A 468 -27.32 37.76 -0.68
CA ARG A 468 -26.74 36.87 -1.70
C ARG A 468 -25.42 37.42 -2.26
N CYS A 469 -25.35 38.72 -2.55
CA CYS A 469 -24.13 39.38 -3.02
C CYS A 469 -23.04 39.38 -1.94
N LEU A 470 -23.43 39.63 -0.69
CA LEU A 470 -22.52 39.56 0.46
C LEU A 470 -21.95 38.15 0.65
N ASN A 471 -22.81 37.12 0.67
CA ASN A 471 -22.38 35.73 0.79
C ASN A 471 -21.46 35.30 -0.37
N ARG A 472 -21.77 35.74 -1.59
CA ARG A 472 -20.92 35.48 -2.77
C ARG A 472 -19.55 36.15 -2.63
N TYR A 473 -19.50 37.39 -2.15
CA TYR A 473 -18.23 38.08 -1.90
C TYR A 473 -17.42 37.44 -0.77
N ASP A 474 -18.03 37.15 0.37
CA ASP A 474 -17.33 36.57 1.51
C ASP A 474 -16.79 35.17 1.15
N MET A 475 -17.54 34.36 0.40
CA MET A 475 -17.03 33.10 -0.14
C MET A 475 -15.88 33.31 -1.13
N LYS A 476 -15.98 34.29 -2.03
CA LYS A 476 -14.89 34.65 -2.96
C LYS A 476 -13.61 34.95 -2.20
N GLN A 477 -13.71 35.78 -1.16
CA GLN A 477 -12.59 36.14 -0.32
C GLN A 477 -11.99 34.94 0.43
N LEU A 478 -12.81 34.01 0.92
CA LEU A 478 -12.31 32.77 1.52
C LEU A 478 -11.54 31.92 0.51
N LEU A 479 -12.06 31.76 -0.71
CA LEU A 479 -11.42 30.98 -1.77
C LEU A 479 -10.10 31.60 -2.21
N GLU A 480 -10.06 32.92 -2.42
CA GLU A 480 -8.84 33.66 -2.74
C GLU A 480 -7.81 33.49 -1.61
N THR A 481 -8.18 33.77 -0.36
CA THR A 481 -7.26 33.63 0.79
C THR A 481 -6.69 32.20 0.95
N ALA A 482 -7.45 31.17 0.54
CA ALA A 482 -7.05 29.78 0.60
C ALA A 482 -6.16 29.30 -0.56
N THR A 483 -6.11 30.05 -1.67
CA THR A 483 -5.53 29.55 -2.93
C THR A 483 -4.58 30.50 -3.63
N SER A 484 -4.76 31.82 -3.51
CA SER A 484 -3.92 32.85 -4.11
C SER A 484 -2.86 33.36 -3.13
N GLU A 485 -1.82 33.98 -3.67
CA GLU A 485 -0.75 34.64 -2.92
C GLU A 485 -0.16 33.75 -1.81
N THR A 486 0.07 32.47 -2.12
CA THR A 486 0.56 31.54 -1.11
C THR A 486 2.02 31.85 -0.81
N HIS A 487 2.30 32.28 0.42
CA HIS A 487 3.63 32.58 0.92
C HIS A 487 4.39 31.30 1.30
N PHE A 488 5.63 31.17 0.84
CA PHE A 488 6.50 30.04 1.15
C PHE A 488 7.97 30.45 1.15
N SER A 489 8.82 29.56 1.65
CA SER A 489 10.27 29.71 1.67
C SER A 489 10.96 28.61 0.88
N PHE A 490 12.06 28.97 0.25
CA PHE A 490 13.03 28.05 -0.35
C PHE A 490 14.43 28.61 -0.12
N ASN A 491 15.36 27.77 0.34
CA ASN A 491 16.76 28.15 0.58
C ASN A 491 16.93 29.45 1.41
N ASN A 492 16.14 29.59 2.49
CA ASN A 492 16.09 30.78 3.36
C ASN A 492 15.65 32.09 2.67
N GLU A 493 15.11 32.01 1.46
CA GLU A 493 14.47 33.14 0.78
C GLU A 493 12.96 32.96 0.73
N HIS A 494 12.24 34.07 0.63
CA HIS A 494 10.78 34.11 0.70
C HIS A 494 10.16 34.42 -0.67
N TYR A 495 9.05 33.75 -0.95
CA TYR A 495 8.36 33.82 -2.23
C TYR A 495 6.85 33.80 -2.03
N ILE A 496 6.14 34.36 -3.00
CA ILE A 496 4.69 34.32 -3.12
C ILE A 496 4.35 33.66 -4.45
N GLN A 497 3.50 32.63 -4.41
CA GLN A 497 2.84 32.12 -5.61
C GLN A 497 1.56 32.93 -5.86
N HIS A 498 1.55 33.77 -6.89
CA HIS A 498 0.39 34.61 -7.21
C HIS A 498 -0.52 34.02 -8.29
N ASN A 499 -0.01 33.12 -9.14
CA ASN A 499 -0.77 32.45 -10.19
C ASN A 499 -0.84 30.92 -10.01
N GLY A 500 -1.94 30.33 -10.48
CA GLY A 500 -2.24 28.92 -10.31
C GLY A 500 -2.58 28.55 -8.86
N VAL A 501 -2.57 27.25 -8.55
CA VAL A 501 -2.77 26.75 -7.18
C VAL A 501 -1.54 25.99 -6.72
N ALA A 502 -1.13 26.22 -5.47
CA ALA A 502 0.02 25.55 -4.87
C ALA A 502 -0.13 24.02 -4.87
N MET A 503 0.84 23.34 -5.50
CA MET A 503 0.95 21.89 -5.47
C MET A 503 1.26 21.44 -4.04
N GLY A 504 0.27 20.92 -3.32
CA GLY A 504 0.39 20.55 -1.90
C GLY A 504 -0.67 21.19 -1.01
N SER A 505 -1.42 22.18 -1.53
CA SER A 505 -2.64 22.64 -0.87
C SER A 505 -3.73 21.55 -0.91
N PRO A 506 -4.44 21.29 0.21
CA PRO A 506 -5.58 20.36 0.24
C PRO A 506 -6.68 20.71 -0.76
N LEU A 507 -6.78 21.99 -1.13
CA LEU A 507 -7.82 22.51 -2.01
C LEU A 507 -7.44 22.41 -3.50
N ALA A 508 -6.15 22.29 -3.82
CA ALA A 508 -5.67 22.29 -5.21
C ALA A 508 -6.30 21.20 -6.10
N PRO A 509 -6.42 19.94 -5.67
CA PRO A 509 -7.08 18.90 -6.47
C PRO A 509 -8.55 19.21 -6.77
N ILE A 510 -9.26 19.82 -5.82
CA ILE A 510 -10.67 20.15 -5.98
C ILE A 510 -10.84 21.27 -7.00
N ILE A 511 -10.03 22.33 -6.92
CA ILE A 511 -10.07 23.46 -7.85
C ILE A 511 -9.74 23.00 -9.28
N ALA A 512 -8.65 22.24 -9.44
CA ALA A 512 -8.25 21.71 -10.73
C ALA A 512 -9.34 20.83 -11.36
N ASP A 513 -9.95 19.93 -10.57
CA ASP A 513 -11.02 19.07 -11.07
C ASP A 513 -12.28 19.86 -11.44
N ILE A 514 -12.67 20.87 -10.66
CA ILE A 514 -13.83 21.70 -10.99
C ILE A 514 -13.64 22.41 -12.34
N PHE A 515 -12.44 22.93 -12.61
CA PHE A 515 -12.11 23.53 -13.88
C PHE A 515 -12.11 22.51 -15.03
N MET A 516 -11.49 21.34 -14.83
CA MET A 516 -11.48 20.27 -15.83
C MET A 516 -12.90 19.78 -16.16
N ILE A 517 -13.77 19.66 -15.17
CA ILE A 517 -15.18 19.27 -15.37
C ILE A 517 -15.92 20.34 -16.18
N HIS A 518 -15.63 21.63 -15.94
CA HIS A 518 -16.20 22.70 -16.75
C HIS A 518 -15.75 22.59 -18.22
N LEU A 519 -14.46 22.38 -18.48
CA LEU A 519 -13.93 22.16 -19.83
C LEU A 519 -14.55 20.94 -20.50
N GLU A 520 -14.64 19.82 -19.78
CA GLU A 520 -15.29 18.60 -20.25
C GLU A 520 -16.72 18.88 -20.69
N ASN A 521 -17.53 19.52 -19.85
CA ASN A 521 -18.93 19.82 -20.18
C ASN A 521 -19.05 20.74 -21.39
N LYS A 522 -18.18 21.75 -21.50
CA LYS A 522 -18.17 22.71 -22.62
C LYS A 522 -17.76 22.07 -23.95
N LEU A 523 -16.82 21.12 -23.92
CA LEU A 523 -16.21 20.56 -25.12
C LEU A 523 -16.80 19.21 -25.54
N MET A 524 -17.43 18.45 -24.64
CA MET A 524 -17.85 17.06 -24.88
C MET A 524 -18.72 16.90 -26.12
N GLN A 525 -19.65 17.82 -26.38
CA GLN A 525 -20.51 17.75 -27.56
C GLN A 525 -19.71 17.93 -28.86
N LYS A 526 -18.78 18.89 -28.89
CA LYS A 526 -17.89 19.12 -30.04
C LYS A 526 -16.97 17.93 -30.27
N LEU A 527 -16.39 17.38 -29.19
CA LEU A 527 -15.52 16.20 -29.26
C LEU A 527 -16.28 14.98 -29.78
N ARG A 528 -17.52 14.74 -29.33
CA ARG A 528 -18.37 13.65 -29.85
C ARG A 528 -18.65 13.79 -31.34
N LYS A 529 -18.94 15.01 -31.81
CA LYS A 529 -19.10 15.30 -33.25
C LYS A 529 -17.80 15.04 -34.02
N ALA A 530 -16.65 15.35 -33.41
CA ALA A 530 -15.32 15.05 -33.94
C ALA A 530 -14.91 13.57 -33.81
N GLY A 531 -15.82 12.67 -33.42
CA GLY A 531 -15.59 11.22 -33.39
C GLY A 531 -15.05 10.66 -32.08
N LEU A 532 -15.13 11.41 -30.97
CA LEU A 532 -14.91 10.89 -29.63
C LEU A 532 -15.99 9.85 -29.29
N LEU A 533 -15.57 8.64 -28.95
CA LEU A 533 -16.45 7.54 -28.57
C LEU A 533 -16.44 7.29 -27.06
N TRP A 534 -15.28 7.40 -26.42
CA TRP A 534 -15.12 7.16 -24.98
C TRP A 534 -14.05 8.06 -24.40
N TYR A 535 -14.31 8.60 -23.20
CA TYR A 535 -13.39 9.47 -22.48
C TYR A 535 -13.51 9.23 -20.97
N LYS A 536 -12.37 8.99 -20.34
CA LYS A 536 -12.22 8.98 -18.89
C LYS A 536 -10.95 9.73 -18.48
N ARG A 537 -10.97 10.33 -17.29
CA ARG A 537 -9.85 11.08 -16.71
C ARG A 537 -9.60 10.68 -15.28
N TYR A 538 -8.33 10.58 -14.90
CA TYR A 538 -7.86 10.49 -13.52
C TYR A 538 -6.93 11.67 -13.26
N ILE A 539 -7.44 12.72 -12.62
CA ILE A 539 -6.71 13.99 -12.38
C ILE A 539 -6.20 14.61 -13.68
N ASP A 540 -4.93 14.44 -14.03
CA ASP A 540 -4.25 14.95 -15.22
C ASP A 540 -4.18 13.92 -16.36
N ASP A 541 -4.20 12.63 -16.04
CA ASP A 541 -4.17 11.54 -17.02
C ASP A 541 -5.55 11.32 -17.65
N THR A 542 -5.61 11.28 -18.98
CA THR A 542 -6.84 10.99 -19.73
C THR A 542 -6.66 9.78 -20.65
N PHE A 543 -7.73 9.00 -20.77
CA PHE A 543 -7.81 7.90 -21.73
C PHE A 543 -9.00 8.08 -22.65
N VAL A 544 -8.74 7.95 -23.95
CA VAL A 544 -9.66 8.35 -25.01
C VAL A 544 -9.75 7.28 -26.09
N ILE A 545 -10.96 7.02 -26.58
CA ILE A 545 -11.20 6.20 -27.77
C ILE A 545 -11.86 7.06 -28.85
N ILE A 546 -11.24 7.14 -30.03
CA ILE A 546 -11.73 7.92 -31.17
C ILE A 546 -11.90 7.05 -32.42
N ARG A 547 -12.84 7.42 -33.29
CA ARG A 547 -13.07 6.71 -34.57
C ARG A 547 -11.79 6.63 -35.41
N LYS A 548 -11.63 5.54 -36.17
CA LYS A 548 -10.40 5.28 -36.95
C LYS A 548 -10.17 6.30 -38.08
N ASN A 549 -11.26 6.87 -38.62
CA ASN A 549 -11.24 7.74 -39.80
C ASN A 549 -11.22 9.24 -39.47
N THR A 550 -11.16 9.61 -38.19
CA THR A 550 -11.03 11.02 -37.78
C THR A 550 -9.56 11.42 -37.83
N LYS A 551 -9.24 12.42 -38.66
CA LYS A 551 -7.90 13.04 -38.70
C LYS A 551 -7.63 13.62 -37.31
N SER A 552 -6.65 13.07 -36.60
CA SER A 552 -6.06 13.71 -35.44
C SER A 552 -5.30 14.94 -35.96
N GLN A 553 -5.89 16.13 -35.86
CA GLN A 553 -5.11 17.35 -35.93
C GLN A 553 -4.32 17.42 -34.62
N THR A 554 -3.05 17.03 -34.71
CA THR A 554 -2.02 17.19 -33.66
C THR A 554 -1.73 18.64 -33.42
#